data_AF-E8MAB2-F1
#
_entry.id   AF-E8MAB2-F1
#
_cell.length_a   1.000
_cell.length_b   1.000
_cell.length_c   1.000
_cell.angle_alpha   90.00
_cell.angle_beta   90.00
_cell.angle_gamma   90.00
#
_symmetry.space_group_name_H-M   'P 1'
#
loop_
_entity.id
_entity.type
_entity.pdbx_description
1 polymer ?
#
loop_
_entity_poly.entity_id
_entity_poly.type
_entity_poly.pdbx_seq_one_letter_code
_entity_poly.pdbx_strand_id
1 'polypeptide(L)'
;MLAFRRSGRRKAQQGLTLVVMTVSMAVIVGVAALSIDANHLMVSKNRLQNALDTAALAGATVANRTYEEDDAKEAIVEAYNKVTSAAGNDELVLAASDDGTSLKSLTIEYSDNANSGFSSNFPSSADYIYVRLQVSNVELSEYLAGLLGYSKSINSSTVAGPVFADRTSNILPIGMCEGDLAGDPAYPAGYEIGTTYEIKSGSQSDDPDGLGAGNYHLLDVGSGKSAVSDALVGKNTVVVTVDESIDSETGNAVGATDSIDSRFEGKTLDGVYYPPDLITTEPSPNITTDNLAEHNASTADDKLTYNKYLANTKACLDDKDCLSGGGAAWRRVLPVPILDCDSAFKAGGKIEFNVNSIGCFFMTQRYSSSQSNGKLGQQSIFGEFINHCSVVEGGATDTDTGITRIVLFKDPNTVGGS
;
A
#
# COMPACT_ATOMS: atom_id res chain seq x y z
N MET A 1 -30.42 95.31 18.50
CA MET A 1 -29.93 94.06 19.14
C MET A 1 -29.59 93.08 18.02
N LEU A 2 -28.41 92.45 18.08
CA LEU A 2 -27.81 91.47 17.14
C LEU A 2 -28.52 91.12 15.81
N ALA A 3 -27.84 91.41 14.70
CA ALA A 3 -28.08 90.76 13.41
C ALA A 3 -27.42 89.38 13.38
N PHE A 4 -28.07 88.38 12.78
CA PHE A 4 -27.44 87.09 12.44
C PHE A 4 -27.54 86.78 10.95
N ARG A 5 -26.49 87.14 10.22
CA ARG A 5 -26.36 86.91 8.78
C ARG A 5 -25.75 85.53 8.53
N ARG A 6 -26.58 84.48 8.34
CA ARG A 6 -26.08 83.13 7.99
C ARG A 6 -25.59 83.11 6.54
N SER A 7 -24.31 83.45 6.38
CA SER A 7 -23.54 83.33 5.13
C SER A 7 -23.48 81.88 4.66
N GLY A 8 -23.95 81.62 3.43
CA GLY A 8 -23.79 80.32 2.79
C GLY A 8 -22.34 80.08 2.37
N ARG A 9 -21.69 79.05 2.92
CA ARG A 9 -20.29 78.71 2.60
C ARG A 9 -20.03 77.20 2.53
N ARG A 10 -20.74 76.51 1.62
CA ARG A 10 -20.59 75.06 1.35
C ARG A 10 -19.70 74.69 0.13
N LYS A 11 -19.15 75.67 -0.61
CA LYS A 11 -18.39 75.42 -1.85
C LYS A 11 -16.89 75.13 -1.69
N ALA A 12 -16.28 75.40 -0.52
CA ALA A 12 -14.82 75.30 -0.35
C ALA A 12 -14.31 73.89 0.04
N GLN A 13 -15.21 72.95 0.37
CA GLN A 13 -14.83 71.59 0.83
C GLN A 13 -14.93 70.54 -0.29
N GLN A 14 -15.64 70.83 -1.38
CA GLN A 14 -15.96 69.84 -2.43
C GLN A 14 -14.73 69.32 -3.20
N GLY A 15 -13.65 70.11 -3.30
CA GLY A 15 -12.41 69.69 -3.95
C GLY A 15 -11.56 68.73 -3.11
N LEU A 16 -11.45 68.96 -1.80
CA LEU A 16 -10.66 68.11 -0.90
C LEU A 16 -11.27 66.72 -0.77
N THR A 17 -12.60 66.64 -0.64
CA THR A 17 -13.32 65.35 -0.55
C THR A 17 -13.08 64.48 -1.78
N LEU A 18 -13.01 65.08 -2.98
CA LEU A 18 -12.71 64.34 -4.21
C LEU A 18 -11.33 63.69 -4.15
N VAL A 19 -10.29 64.43 -3.76
CA VAL A 19 -8.90 63.94 -3.69
C VAL A 19 -8.74 62.86 -2.62
N VAL A 20 -9.36 63.03 -1.44
CA VAL A 20 -9.33 61.99 -0.41
C VAL A 20 -10.06 60.73 -0.89
N MET A 21 -11.22 60.88 -1.54
CA MET A 21 -11.99 59.74 -2.06
C MET A 21 -11.25 58.98 -3.16
N THR A 22 -10.59 59.66 -4.11
CA THR A 22 -9.81 58.99 -5.16
C THR A 22 -8.59 58.27 -4.59
N VAL A 23 -7.87 58.87 -3.63
CA VAL A 23 -6.75 58.22 -2.95
C VAL A 23 -7.21 57.01 -2.14
N SER A 24 -8.28 57.12 -1.34
CA SER A 24 -8.85 55.98 -0.61
C SER A 24 -9.32 54.86 -1.54
N MET A 25 -9.97 55.19 -2.65
CA MET A 25 -10.40 54.19 -3.64
C MET A 25 -9.22 53.49 -4.31
N ALA A 26 -8.17 54.23 -4.67
CA ALA A 26 -6.94 53.65 -5.21
C ALA A 26 -6.24 52.70 -4.23
N VAL A 27 -6.17 53.07 -2.94
CA VAL A 27 -5.62 52.21 -1.88
C VAL A 27 -6.46 50.94 -1.70
N ILE A 28 -7.80 51.04 -1.68
CA ILE A 28 -8.69 49.88 -1.56
C ILE A 28 -8.52 48.93 -2.76
N VAL A 29 -8.45 49.46 -3.99
CA VAL A 29 -8.20 48.66 -5.19
C VAL A 29 -6.83 47.97 -5.16
N GLY A 30 -5.78 48.69 -4.74
CA GLY A 30 -4.44 48.10 -4.59
C GLY A 30 -4.39 46.97 -3.57
N VAL A 31 -5.01 47.15 -2.39
CA VAL A 31 -5.10 46.09 -1.36
C VAL A 31 -5.94 44.92 -1.86
N ALA A 32 -7.06 45.17 -2.55
CA ALA A 32 -7.89 44.11 -3.11
C ALA A 32 -7.14 43.28 -4.16
N ALA A 33 -6.41 43.92 -5.07
CA ALA A 33 -5.64 43.23 -6.11
C ALA A 33 -4.47 42.42 -5.51
N LEU A 34 -3.76 42.95 -4.51
CA LEU A 34 -2.74 42.20 -3.76
C LEU A 34 -3.35 40.98 -3.04
N SER A 35 -4.55 41.13 -2.47
CA SER A 35 -5.27 40.04 -1.79
C SER A 35 -5.66 38.92 -2.75
N ILE A 36 -6.06 39.27 -3.99
CA ILE A 36 -6.35 38.30 -5.06
C ILE A 36 -5.07 37.54 -5.44
N ASP A 37 -3.95 38.24 -5.66
CA ASP A 37 -2.68 37.59 -6.01
C ASP A 37 -2.19 36.62 -4.94
N ALA A 38 -2.25 37.03 -3.66
CA ALA A 38 -1.88 36.21 -2.51
C ALA A 38 -2.78 34.99 -2.35
N ASN A 39 -4.11 35.16 -2.46
CA ASN A 39 -5.05 34.05 -2.42
C ASN A 39 -4.82 33.09 -3.59
N HIS A 40 -4.57 33.62 -4.79
CA HIS A 40 -4.28 32.81 -5.98
C HIS A 40 -2.97 32.02 -5.80
N LEU A 41 -1.92 32.64 -5.24
CA LEU A 41 -0.65 31.97 -4.92
C LEU A 41 -0.84 30.79 -3.97
N MET A 42 -1.58 31.01 -2.88
CA MET A 42 -1.82 30.00 -1.86
C MET A 42 -2.67 28.84 -2.39
N VAL A 43 -3.71 29.11 -3.18
CA VAL A 43 -4.56 28.09 -3.79
C VAL A 43 -3.79 27.28 -4.83
N SER A 44 -3.03 27.90 -5.74
CA SER A 44 -2.23 27.19 -6.74
C SER A 44 -1.11 26.37 -6.08
N LYS A 45 -0.47 26.85 -4.99
CA LYS A 45 0.50 26.06 -4.21
C LYS A 45 -0.12 24.81 -3.59
N ASN A 46 -1.27 24.94 -2.92
CA ASN A 46 -1.95 23.80 -2.31
C ASN A 46 -2.43 22.77 -3.36
N ARG A 47 -2.87 23.23 -4.53
CA ARG A 47 -3.24 22.35 -5.65
C ARG A 47 -2.02 21.62 -6.23
N LEU A 48 -0.88 22.29 -6.37
CA LEU A 48 0.37 21.65 -6.81
C LEU A 48 0.87 20.61 -5.80
N GLN A 49 0.75 20.89 -4.50
CA GLN A 49 1.01 19.91 -3.43
C GLN A 49 0.13 18.67 -3.59
N ASN A 50 -1.19 18.82 -3.64
CA ASN A 50 -2.11 17.70 -3.83
C ASN A 50 -1.84 16.90 -5.13
N ALA A 51 -1.46 17.57 -6.22
CA ALA A 51 -1.12 16.93 -7.49
C ALA A 51 0.16 16.10 -7.38
N LEU A 52 1.19 16.63 -6.71
CA LEU A 52 2.42 15.89 -6.43
C LEU A 52 2.20 14.74 -5.45
N ASP A 53 1.43 14.94 -4.38
CA ASP A 53 1.13 13.90 -3.40
C ASP A 53 0.39 12.72 -4.06
N THR A 54 -0.55 13.01 -4.97
CA THR A 54 -1.24 11.99 -5.76
C THR A 54 -0.28 11.25 -6.71
N ALA A 55 0.59 11.99 -7.40
CA ALA A 55 1.55 11.41 -8.34
C ALA A 55 2.64 10.59 -7.64
N ALA A 56 3.11 11.02 -6.48
CA ALA A 56 4.11 10.31 -5.67
C ALA A 56 3.51 9.04 -5.06
N LEU A 57 2.28 9.11 -4.54
CA LEU A 57 1.53 7.95 -4.06
C LEU A 57 1.37 6.89 -5.17
N ALA A 58 0.98 7.30 -6.37
CA ALA A 58 0.88 6.41 -7.52
C ALA A 58 2.25 5.79 -7.90
N GLY A 59 3.29 6.62 -8.03
CA GLY A 59 4.65 6.19 -8.35
C GLY A 59 5.23 5.21 -7.34
N ALA A 60 5.13 5.49 -6.04
CA ALA A 60 5.60 4.60 -4.99
C ALA A 60 4.79 3.31 -4.92
N THR A 61 3.46 3.36 -5.16
CA THR A 61 2.63 2.14 -5.24
C THR A 61 3.08 1.23 -6.38
N VAL A 62 3.37 1.78 -7.56
CA VAL A 62 3.80 0.99 -8.70
C VAL A 62 5.25 0.51 -8.55
N ALA A 63 6.17 1.37 -8.10
CA ALA A 63 7.57 1.02 -7.87
C ALA A 63 7.74 -0.18 -6.91
N ASN A 64 7.01 -0.20 -5.79
CA ASN A 64 7.06 -1.32 -4.82
C ASN A 64 6.25 -2.56 -5.27
N ARG A 65 5.45 -2.46 -6.35
CA ARG A 65 4.68 -3.59 -6.92
C ARG A 65 5.40 -4.26 -8.09
N THR A 66 6.10 -3.49 -8.91
CA THR A 66 6.74 -4.00 -10.13
C THR A 66 8.26 -4.05 -10.05
N TYR A 67 8.89 -3.24 -9.21
CA TYR A 67 10.35 -3.05 -9.13
C TYR A 67 10.98 -2.61 -10.46
N GLU A 68 10.21 -1.93 -11.31
CA GLU A 68 10.64 -1.41 -12.61
C GLU A 68 10.54 0.13 -12.65
N GLU A 69 11.57 0.79 -13.18
CA GLU A 69 11.66 2.26 -13.21
C GLU A 69 10.66 2.90 -14.18
N ASP A 70 10.45 2.28 -15.34
CA ASP A 70 9.60 2.84 -16.39
C ASP A 70 8.11 2.76 -16.01
N ASP A 71 7.66 1.65 -15.42
CA ASP A 71 6.31 1.52 -14.85
C ASP A 71 6.02 2.62 -13.80
N ALA A 72 7.00 2.88 -12.91
CA ALA A 72 6.88 3.89 -11.87
C ALA A 72 6.78 5.30 -12.47
N LYS A 73 7.59 5.62 -13.49
CA LYS A 73 7.54 6.90 -14.21
C LYS A 73 6.21 7.09 -14.94
N GLU A 74 5.71 6.08 -15.64
CA GLU A 74 4.44 6.15 -16.35
C GLU A 74 3.30 6.43 -15.37
N ALA A 75 3.25 5.72 -14.23
CA ALA A 75 2.25 5.94 -13.18
C ALA A 75 2.31 7.35 -12.56
N ILE A 76 3.51 7.91 -12.36
CA ILE A 76 3.72 9.29 -11.88
C ILE A 76 3.13 10.30 -12.88
N VAL A 77 3.46 10.15 -14.17
CA VAL A 77 3.03 11.06 -15.23
C VAL A 77 1.52 10.96 -15.49
N GLU A 78 0.96 9.75 -15.51
CA GLU A 78 -0.49 9.53 -15.65
C GLU A 78 -1.25 10.17 -14.48
N ALA A 79 -0.85 9.86 -13.24
CA ALA A 79 -1.50 10.39 -12.05
C ALA A 79 -1.42 11.93 -11.99
N TYR A 80 -0.27 12.52 -12.35
CA TYR A 80 -0.12 13.97 -12.42
C TYR A 80 -1.05 14.60 -13.46
N ASN A 81 -1.07 14.06 -14.68
CA ASN A 81 -1.94 14.54 -15.77
C ASN A 81 -3.43 14.38 -15.45
N LYS A 82 -3.81 13.33 -14.71
CA LYS A 82 -5.17 13.10 -14.22
C LYS A 82 -5.62 14.13 -13.18
N VAL A 83 -4.71 14.66 -12.36
CA VAL A 83 -5.02 15.77 -11.45
C VAL A 83 -5.03 17.12 -12.17
N THR A 84 -4.07 17.39 -13.06
CA THR A 84 -3.99 18.70 -13.75
C THR A 84 -5.06 18.89 -14.83
N SER A 85 -5.62 17.82 -15.39
CA SER A 85 -6.78 17.87 -16.28
C SER A 85 -8.12 18.14 -15.57
N ALA A 86 -8.15 18.15 -14.23
CA ALA A 86 -9.33 18.55 -13.47
C ALA A 86 -9.57 20.07 -13.56
N ALA A 87 -10.84 20.48 -13.67
CA ALA A 87 -11.22 21.87 -13.93
C ALA A 87 -10.63 22.86 -12.91
N GLY A 88 -9.88 23.86 -13.41
CA GLY A 88 -9.24 24.88 -12.59
C GLY A 88 -7.80 24.56 -12.16
N ASN A 89 -7.23 23.43 -12.61
CA ASN A 89 -5.81 23.10 -12.47
C ASN A 89 -5.01 23.38 -13.77
N ASP A 90 -5.61 24.04 -14.76
CA ASP A 90 -5.04 24.30 -16.10
C ASP A 90 -3.68 25.03 -16.06
N GLU A 91 -3.46 25.85 -15.03
CA GLU A 91 -2.21 26.59 -14.76
C GLU A 91 -1.07 25.71 -14.22
N LEU A 92 -1.38 24.48 -13.77
CA LEU A 92 -0.42 23.53 -13.21
C LEU A 92 0.08 22.52 -14.25
N VAL A 93 -0.40 22.59 -15.49
CA VAL A 93 0.01 21.68 -16.56
C VAL A 93 1.48 21.93 -16.91
N LEU A 94 2.34 20.94 -16.69
CA LEU A 94 3.75 21.00 -17.06
C LEU A 94 3.94 20.64 -18.53
N ALA A 95 4.90 21.29 -19.19
CA ALA A 95 5.29 20.92 -20.54
C ALA A 95 5.95 19.53 -20.55
N ALA A 96 5.47 18.65 -21.43
CA ALA A 96 6.14 17.38 -21.71
C ALA A 96 7.55 17.61 -22.27
N SER A 97 8.45 16.65 -22.01
CA SER A 97 9.74 16.54 -22.68
C SER A 97 9.57 16.28 -24.18
N ASP A 98 10.61 16.54 -24.98
CA ASP A 98 10.51 16.48 -26.45
C ASP A 98 10.37 15.03 -26.99
N ASP A 99 10.60 14.04 -26.14
CA ASP A 99 10.35 12.61 -26.34
C ASP A 99 9.01 12.12 -25.74
N GLY A 100 8.28 12.98 -25.01
CA GLY A 100 6.98 12.69 -24.42
C GLY A 100 6.98 11.79 -23.16
N THR A 101 8.16 11.39 -22.66
CA THR A 101 8.30 10.41 -21.56
C THR A 101 8.34 11.04 -20.16
N SER A 102 8.54 12.36 -20.06
CA SER A 102 8.69 13.08 -18.80
C SER A 102 8.12 14.49 -18.86
N LEU A 103 8.15 15.23 -17.74
CA LEU A 103 7.65 16.60 -17.64
C LEU A 103 8.82 17.53 -17.29
N LYS A 104 9.04 18.60 -18.08
CA LYS A 104 10.26 19.42 -18.08
C LYS A 104 10.60 20.10 -16.74
N SER A 105 9.61 20.29 -15.86
CA SER A 105 9.79 20.91 -14.54
C SER A 105 9.61 19.92 -13.37
N LEU A 106 9.40 18.62 -13.66
CA LEU A 106 9.28 17.56 -12.66
C LEU A 106 10.61 16.81 -12.54
N THR A 107 11.18 16.80 -11.35
CA THR A 107 12.29 15.93 -10.97
C THR A 107 11.73 14.74 -10.20
N ILE A 108 12.12 13.54 -10.61
CA ILE A 108 11.80 12.27 -9.98
C ILE A 108 13.11 11.71 -9.41
N GLU A 109 13.12 11.37 -8.12
CA GLU A 109 14.25 10.75 -7.43
C GLU A 109 13.77 9.55 -6.62
N TYR A 110 14.65 8.58 -6.43
CA TYR A 110 14.39 7.34 -5.74
C TYR A 110 15.40 7.09 -4.61
N SER A 111 15.00 6.34 -3.59
CA SER A 111 15.87 5.89 -2.50
C SER A 111 15.36 4.58 -1.88
N ASP A 112 16.26 3.87 -1.20
CA ASP A 112 16.01 2.78 -0.26
C ASP A 112 15.59 3.25 1.15
N ASN A 113 15.59 4.56 1.41
CA ASN A 113 15.27 5.15 2.71
C ASN A 113 14.35 6.38 2.59
N ALA A 114 13.39 6.49 3.52
CA ALA A 114 12.44 7.61 3.57
C ALA A 114 13.07 9.01 3.70
N ASN A 115 14.26 9.11 4.30
CA ASN A 115 14.80 10.36 4.84
C ASN A 115 16.14 10.81 4.21
N SER A 116 16.79 10.00 3.36
CA SER A 116 18.12 10.31 2.83
C SER A 116 18.49 9.40 1.66
N GLY A 117 19.31 9.87 0.72
CA GLY A 117 19.84 9.03 -0.37
C GLY A 117 19.08 9.16 -1.69
N PHE A 118 18.10 10.06 -1.78
CA PHE A 118 17.38 10.38 -3.01
C PHE A 118 18.34 10.74 -4.15
N SER A 119 18.18 10.05 -5.29
CA SER A 119 18.94 10.28 -6.52
C SER A 119 18.11 9.91 -7.74
N SER A 120 18.58 10.27 -8.95
CA SER A 120 17.93 9.87 -10.20
C SER A 120 18.07 8.37 -10.55
N ASN A 121 18.77 7.58 -9.72
CA ASN A 121 19.01 6.17 -9.99
C ASN A 121 17.95 5.32 -9.28
N PHE A 122 17.27 4.44 -10.01
CA PHE A 122 16.32 3.51 -9.43
C PHE A 122 17.05 2.39 -8.63
N PRO A 123 16.64 2.07 -7.39
CA PRO A 123 17.25 1.00 -6.61
C PRO A 123 16.90 -0.37 -7.17
N SER A 124 17.89 -1.09 -7.72
CA SER A 124 17.68 -2.41 -8.33
C SER A 124 17.76 -3.59 -7.35
N SER A 125 18.04 -3.34 -6.07
CA SER A 125 18.22 -4.36 -5.03
C SER A 125 17.81 -3.88 -3.63
N ALA A 126 16.84 -2.96 -3.54
CA ALA A 126 16.29 -2.50 -2.27
C ALA A 126 14.97 -3.23 -1.99
N ASP A 127 14.75 -3.61 -0.73
CA ASP A 127 13.48 -4.22 -0.30
C ASP A 127 12.28 -3.27 -0.45
N TYR A 128 12.55 -1.96 -0.44
CA TYR A 128 11.57 -0.88 -0.42
C TYR A 128 12.07 0.32 -1.23
N ILE A 129 11.17 0.93 -2.00
CA ILE A 129 11.48 2.06 -2.87
C ILE A 129 10.66 3.29 -2.44
N TYR A 130 11.36 4.35 -2.05
CA TYR A 130 10.80 5.66 -1.73
C TYR A 130 10.93 6.56 -2.95
N VAL A 131 9.83 7.20 -3.34
CA VAL A 131 9.76 8.10 -4.50
C VAL A 131 9.67 9.54 -4.00
N ARG A 132 10.64 10.37 -4.36
CA ARG A 132 10.64 11.81 -4.15
C ARG A 132 10.28 12.51 -5.45
N LEU A 133 9.24 13.34 -5.41
CA LEU A 133 8.87 14.23 -6.50
C LEU A 133 9.16 15.68 -6.12
N GLN A 134 9.73 16.43 -7.05
CA GLN A 134 9.93 17.87 -6.90
C GLN A 134 9.52 18.58 -8.19
N VAL A 135 8.66 19.59 -8.07
CA VAL A 135 8.37 20.53 -9.17
C VAL A 135 8.90 21.91 -8.80
N SER A 136 9.65 22.50 -9.71
CA SER A 136 10.28 23.81 -9.53
C SER A 136 9.87 24.77 -10.65
N ASN A 137 9.68 26.04 -10.30
CA ASN A 137 9.36 27.15 -11.21
C ASN A 137 8.09 26.91 -12.06
N VAL A 138 6.98 26.50 -11.44
CA VAL A 138 5.67 26.63 -12.11
C VAL A 138 5.32 28.12 -12.12
N GLU A 139 5.34 28.73 -13.30
CA GLU A 139 4.92 30.12 -13.50
C GLU A 139 3.39 30.21 -13.36
N LEU A 140 2.92 31.17 -12.57
CA LEU A 140 1.51 31.43 -12.36
C LEU A 140 1.12 32.76 -13.01
N SER A 141 -0.13 32.88 -13.42
CA SER A 141 -0.69 34.12 -13.93
C SER A 141 -0.60 35.26 -12.90
N GLU A 142 -0.14 36.40 -13.40
CA GLU A 142 0.18 37.60 -12.64
C GLU A 142 -0.91 38.65 -12.80
N TYR A 143 -1.37 39.25 -11.70
CA TYR A 143 -2.33 40.34 -11.74
C TYR A 143 -1.69 41.68 -11.34
N LEU A 144 -1.59 41.97 -10.03
CA LEU A 144 -0.89 43.14 -9.50
C LEU A 144 0.62 42.90 -9.44
N ALA A 145 1.06 41.66 -9.18
CA ALA A 145 2.47 41.28 -9.11
C ALA A 145 3.24 41.69 -10.40
N GLY A 146 2.72 41.29 -11.56
CA GLY A 146 3.30 41.63 -12.86
C GLY A 146 3.26 43.13 -13.19
N LEU A 147 2.20 43.85 -12.76
CA LEU A 147 2.14 45.32 -12.88
C LEU A 147 3.23 46.03 -12.07
N LEU A 148 3.70 45.40 -10.99
CA LEU A 148 4.82 45.87 -10.15
C LEU A 148 6.17 45.31 -10.58
N GLY A 149 6.23 44.48 -11.64
CA GLY A 149 7.45 43.85 -12.15
C GLY A 149 7.97 42.67 -11.33
N TYR A 150 7.11 42.02 -10.53
CA TYR A 150 7.44 40.81 -9.78
C TYR A 150 6.85 39.59 -10.48
N SER A 151 7.71 38.61 -10.80
CA SER A 151 7.26 37.34 -11.33
C SER A 151 6.70 36.42 -10.24
N LYS A 152 5.71 35.61 -10.61
CA LYS A 152 5.01 34.71 -9.68
C LYS A 152 5.27 33.26 -10.04
N SER A 153 6.00 32.55 -9.19
CA SER A 153 6.21 31.10 -9.33
C SER A 153 5.97 30.34 -8.03
N ILE A 154 5.66 29.05 -8.17
CA ILE A 154 5.57 28.11 -7.06
C ILE A 154 6.48 26.90 -7.27
N ASN A 155 6.99 26.41 -6.14
CA ASN A 155 7.73 25.16 -6.02
C ASN A 155 6.99 24.26 -5.04
N SER A 156 7.08 22.96 -5.23
CA SER A 156 6.59 21.96 -4.29
C SER A 156 7.41 20.69 -4.38
N SER A 157 7.54 19.99 -3.26
CA SER A 157 8.17 18.69 -3.20
C SER A 157 7.42 17.79 -2.22
N THR A 158 7.47 16.49 -2.47
CA THR A 158 6.85 15.46 -1.64
C THR A 158 7.66 14.17 -1.72
N VAL A 159 7.53 13.32 -0.72
CA VAL A 159 8.13 11.99 -0.68
C VAL A 159 6.99 11.03 -0.39
N ALA A 160 6.81 10.01 -1.21
CA ALA A 160 5.90 8.91 -0.94
C ALA A 160 6.69 7.62 -0.81
N GLY A 161 6.24 6.74 0.06
CA GLY A 161 6.89 5.45 0.19
C GLY A 161 6.25 4.53 1.20
N PRO A 162 6.80 3.33 1.31
CA PRO A 162 6.30 2.28 2.17
C PRO A 162 6.47 2.58 3.66
N VAL A 163 5.42 2.39 4.48
CA VAL A 163 5.54 2.10 5.92
C VAL A 163 4.91 0.77 6.28
N PHE A 164 5.49 0.09 7.26
CA PHE A 164 4.82 -0.98 7.99
C PHE A 164 3.56 -0.41 8.64
N ALA A 165 2.39 -0.99 8.35
CA ALA A 165 1.21 -0.68 9.14
C ALA A 165 1.35 -1.41 10.48
N ASP A 166 1.33 -0.63 11.55
CA ASP A 166 1.38 -1.09 12.93
C ASP A 166 0.11 -1.88 13.32
N ARG A 167 -0.91 -1.92 12.46
CA ARG A 167 -2.19 -2.60 12.70
C ARG A 167 -2.74 -3.14 11.37
N THR A 168 -2.89 -4.45 11.24
CA THR A 168 -3.55 -5.04 10.05
C THR A 168 -4.63 -6.05 10.43
N SER A 169 -5.81 -5.93 9.81
CA SER A 169 -7.01 -6.75 10.09
C SER A 169 -7.30 -7.80 9.02
N ASN A 170 -6.37 -8.06 8.09
CA ASN A 170 -6.52 -9.05 7.01
C ASN A 170 -5.30 -9.99 6.96
N ILE A 171 -4.92 -10.48 8.14
CA ILE A 171 -3.95 -11.54 8.36
C ILE A 171 -4.68 -12.89 8.43
N LEU A 172 -4.04 -13.99 8.03
CA LEU A 172 -4.63 -15.32 8.22
C LEU A 172 -4.56 -15.76 9.69
N PRO A 173 -5.55 -16.53 10.19
CA PRO A 173 -5.53 -17.16 11.51
C PRO A 173 -4.60 -18.40 11.53
N ILE A 174 -3.47 -18.33 10.82
CA ILE A 174 -2.44 -19.36 10.72
C ILE A 174 -1.13 -18.68 11.08
N GLY A 175 -0.41 -19.17 12.08
CA GLY A 175 0.90 -18.65 12.51
C GLY A 175 1.98 -19.72 12.40
N MET A 176 3.15 -19.32 11.93
CA MET A 176 4.35 -20.16 11.85
C MET A 176 5.39 -19.67 12.86
N CYS A 177 6.27 -20.54 13.31
CA CYS A 177 7.45 -20.13 14.08
C CYS A 177 8.45 -19.38 13.18
N GLU A 178 9.46 -18.72 13.75
CA GLU A 178 10.64 -18.35 12.97
C GLU A 178 11.33 -19.60 12.40
N GLY A 179 11.81 -19.51 11.16
CA GLY A 179 12.51 -20.63 10.52
C GLY A 179 13.95 -20.82 11.02
N ASP A 180 14.51 -22.01 10.83
CA ASP A 180 15.85 -22.42 11.31
C ASP A 180 17.02 -21.48 10.97
N LEU A 181 16.84 -20.59 9.99
CA LEU A 181 17.85 -19.63 9.51
C LEU A 181 17.63 -18.21 10.05
N ALA A 182 16.81 -18.06 11.11
CA ALA A 182 16.51 -16.78 11.73
C ALA A 182 17.79 -16.03 12.17
N GLY A 183 17.80 -14.72 11.94
CA GLY A 183 18.94 -13.84 12.22
C GLY A 183 19.99 -13.73 11.11
N ASP A 184 19.91 -14.53 10.04
CA ASP A 184 20.68 -14.33 8.81
C ASP A 184 19.91 -13.38 7.84
N PRO A 185 20.48 -12.22 7.44
CA PRO A 185 19.81 -11.29 6.54
C PRO A 185 19.53 -11.84 5.14
N ALA A 186 20.09 -12.99 4.75
CA ALA A 186 19.77 -13.66 3.48
C ALA A 186 18.46 -14.46 3.53
N TYR A 187 17.88 -14.72 4.71
CA TYR A 187 16.69 -15.55 4.91
C TYR A 187 15.63 -14.78 5.71
N PRO A 188 14.77 -13.99 5.02
CA PRO A 188 13.69 -13.24 5.66
C PRO A 188 12.82 -14.17 6.53
N ALA A 189 12.53 -13.76 7.76
CA ALA A 189 11.83 -14.58 8.76
C ALA A 189 12.44 -15.97 9.07
N GLY A 190 13.70 -16.22 8.67
CA GLY A 190 14.37 -17.52 8.77
C GLY A 190 14.00 -18.53 7.68
N TYR A 191 13.31 -18.10 6.61
CA TYR A 191 12.83 -18.96 5.53
C TYR A 191 13.57 -18.70 4.20
N GLU A 192 13.68 -19.74 3.36
CA GLU A 192 14.29 -19.65 2.03
C GLU A 192 13.25 -19.23 0.98
N ILE A 193 13.57 -18.18 0.23
CA ILE A 193 12.71 -17.63 -0.82
C ILE A 193 12.54 -18.65 -1.96
N GLY A 194 11.29 -18.93 -2.34
CA GLY A 194 10.94 -19.91 -3.38
C GLY A 194 10.82 -21.36 -2.88
N THR A 195 11.04 -21.60 -1.59
CA THR A 195 10.87 -22.94 -0.97
C THR A 195 9.44 -23.11 -0.43
N THR A 196 8.83 -24.28 -0.65
CA THR A 196 7.49 -24.60 -0.13
C THR A 196 7.56 -25.19 1.27
N TYR A 197 6.73 -24.67 2.16
CA TYR A 197 6.62 -25.07 3.57
C TYR A 197 5.20 -25.52 3.90
N GLU A 198 5.07 -26.36 4.95
CA GLU A 198 3.79 -26.73 5.55
C GLU A 198 3.34 -25.60 6.50
N ILE A 199 2.64 -24.60 5.98
CA ILE A 199 2.26 -23.41 6.75
C ILE A 199 1.25 -23.72 7.86
N LYS A 200 0.40 -24.73 7.65
CA LYS A 200 -0.51 -25.26 8.68
C LYS A 200 -0.38 -26.77 8.75
N SER A 201 0.00 -27.31 9.91
CA SER A 201 0.07 -28.76 10.07
C SER A 201 -1.31 -29.42 10.19
N GLY A 202 -1.46 -30.59 9.56
CA GLY A 202 -2.59 -31.50 9.72
C GLY A 202 -2.41 -32.57 10.79
N SER A 203 -1.17 -32.78 11.25
CA SER A 203 -0.81 -33.79 12.24
C SER A 203 -0.87 -33.24 13.67
N GLN A 204 -1.13 -34.13 14.63
CA GLN A 204 -0.86 -33.84 16.04
C GLN A 204 0.61 -34.14 16.33
N SER A 205 1.53 -33.38 15.75
CA SER A 205 2.93 -33.46 16.11
C SER A 205 3.16 -32.84 17.49
N ASP A 206 3.93 -33.53 18.33
CA ASP A 206 4.60 -32.94 19.50
C ASP A 206 5.82 -32.14 19.03
N ASP A 207 5.63 -31.32 18.00
CA ASP A 207 6.70 -30.66 17.26
C ASP A 207 7.44 -29.68 18.18
N PRO A 208 8.74 -29.87 18.46
CA PRO A 208 9.51 -28.91 19.22
C PRO A 208 9.53 -27.54 18.53
N ASP A 209 9.42 -27.52 17.20
CA ASP A 209 9.61 -26.35 16.35
C ASP A 209 8.26 -25.78 15.85
N GLY A 210 7.13 -26.36 16.28
CA GLY A 210 5.77 -25.86 16.01
C GLY A 210 5.13 -25.12 17.20
N LEU A 211 3.84 -24.74 17.06
CA LEU A 211 3.06 -24.04 18.10
C LEU A 211 2.66 -24.89 19.32
N GLY A 212 3.37 -25.99 19.58
CA GLY A 212 3.09 -26.93 20.66
C GLY A 212 1.91 -27.87 20.41
N ALA A 213 1.86 -28.93 21.23
CA ALA A 213 0.98 -30.07 21.05
C ALA A 213 -0.51 -29.66 21.02
N GLY A 214 -1.15 -29.91 19.87
CA GLY A 214 -2.59 -29.70 19.67
C GLY A 214 -2.99 -28.33 19.14
N ASN A 215 -2.06 -27.45 18.75
CA ASN A 215 -2.39 -26.12 18.20
C ASN A 215 -2.44 -26.03 16.66
N TYR A 216 -1.87 -26.99 15.92
CA TYR A 216 -2.02 -27.11 14.45
C TYR A 216 -1.76 -25.82 13.65
N HIS A 217 -0.89 -24.94 14.15
CA HIS A 217 -0.55 -23.62 13.59
C HIS A 217 -1.73 -22.63 13.52
N LEU A 218 -2.82 -22.84 14.25
CA LEU A 218 -3.97 -21.92 14.25
C LEU A 218 -3.84 -20.85 15.33
N LEU A 219 -4.30 -19.64 15.02
CA LEU A 219 -4.31 -18.47 15.90
C LEU A 219 -5.73 -18.13 16.36
N ASP A 220 -5.84 -17.59 17.57
CA ASP A 220 -7.12 -17.16 18.13
C ASP A 220 -7.54 -15.82 17.54
N VAL A 221 -8.56 -15.88 16.69
CA VAL A 221 -9.22 -14.72 16.10
C VAL A 221 -10.62 -14.47 16.69
N GLY A 222 -10.90 -14.99 17.90
CA GLY A 222 -12.04 -14.60 18.73
C GLY A 222 -13.00 -15.73 19.08
N SER A 223 -14.14 -15.84 18.38
CA SER A 223 -15.24 -16.75 18.76
C SER A 223 -15.01 -18.22 18.33
N GLY A 224 -13.78 -18.72 18.45
CA GLY A 224 -13.38 -20.07 18.11
C GLY A 224 -13.48 -20.37 16.61
N LYS A 225 -13.81 -21.63 16.25
CA LYS A 225 -13.63 -22.13 14.89
C LYS A 225 -14.48 -21.45 13.81
N SER A 226 -15.59 -20.80 14.14
CA SER A 226 -16.32 -19.95 13.18
C SER A 226 -15.53 -18.69 12.82
N ALA A 227 -14.88 -18.04 13.79
CA ALA A 227 -14.01 -16.89 13.52
C ALA A 227 -12.78 -17.30 12.70
N VAL A 228 -12.22 -18.48 12.95
CA VAL A 228 -11.14 -19.05 12.10
C VAL A 228 -11.62 -19.25 10.66
N SER A 229 -12.81 -19.84 10.44
CA SER A 229 -13.40 -19.98 9.10
C SER A 229 -13.57 -18.63 8.41
N ASP A 230 -14.15 -17.65 9.11
CA ASP A 230 -14.42 -16.32 8.57
C ASP A 230 -13.11 -15.59 8.20
N ALA A 231 -12.13 -15.57 9.11
CA ALA A 231 -10.82 -14.98 8.87
C ALA A 231 -10.08 -15.66 7.71
N LEU A 232 -10.19 -16.99 7.55
CA LEU A 232 -9.62 -17.69 6.38
C LEU A 232 -10.24 -17.24 5.05
N VAL A 233 -11.52 -16.87 5.00
CA VAL A 233 -12.13 -16.30 3.77
C VAL A 233 -11.64 -14.88 3.48
N GLY A 234 -11.06 -14.19 4.46
CA GLY A 234 -10.71 -12.76 4.42
C GLY A 234 -11.66 -11.87 5.23
N LYS A 235 -12.59 -12.46 6.00
CA LYS A 235 -13.46 -11.75 6.96
C LYS A 235 -12.81 -11.76 8.35
N ASN A 236 -11.59 -11.24 8.45
CA ASN A 236 -10.90 -11.13 9.73
C ASN A 236 -11.27 -9.80 10.42
N THR A 237 -11.46 -9.83 11.73
CA THR A 237 -11.76 -8.68 12.60
C THR A 237 -10.71 -8.45 13.68
N VAL A 238 -9.76 -9.38 13.83
CA VAL A 238 -8.64 -9.25 14.77
C VAL A 238 -7.48 -8.59 14.06
N VAL A 239 -6.98 -7.54 14.70
CA VAL A 239 -5.76 -6.85 14.31
C VAL A 239 -4.59 -7.60 14.92
N VAL A 240 -3.58 -7.90 14.11
CA VAL A 240 -2.28 -8.38 14.60
C VAL A 240 -1.23 -7.29 14.34
N THR A 241 -0.37 -7.09 15.32
CA THR A 241 0.68 -6.07 15.38
C THR A 241 2.00 -6.78 15.62
N VAL A 242 3.08 -6.35 14.96
CA VAL A 242 4.44 -6.81 15.27
C VAL A 242 4.86 -6.30 16.66
N ASP A 243 5.61 -7.11 17.40
CA ASP A 243 5.96 -6.90 18.82
C ASP A 243 4.79 -6.97 19.82
N GLU A 244 3.57 -7.31 19.39
CA GLU A 244 2.45 -7.68 20.29
C GLU A 244 2.27 -9.21 20.35
N SER A 245 1.58 -9.68 21.39
CA SER A 245 1.30 -11.10 21.61
C SER A 245 -0.01 -11.57 20.98
N ILE A 246 -0.05 -12.84 20.59
CA ILE A 246 -1.24 -13.53 20.05
C ILE A 246 -1.35 -14.95 20.60
N ASP A 247 -2.57 -15.35 20.95
CA ASP A 247 -2.87 -16.70 21.43
C ASP A 247 -3.02 -17.70 20.28
N SER A 248 -2.60 -18.94 20.50
CA SER A 248 -2.94 -20.08 19.64
C SER A 248 -4.36 -20.61 19.86
N GLU A 249 -4.93 -21.28 18.85
CA GLU A 249 -6.32 -21.74 18.85
C GLU A 249 -6.42 -23.26 18.70
N THR A 250 -6.43 -23.95 19.85
CA THR A 250 -6.36 -25.42 19.99
C THR A 250 -7.31 -26.22 19.08
N GLY A 251 -6.81 -27.31 18.50
CA GLY A 251 -7.57 -28.29 17.73
C GLY A 251 -7.64 -27.98 16.23
N ASN A 252 -7.45 -29.02 15.41
CA ASN A 252 -7.16 -28.95 13.96
C ASN A 252 -8.17 -28.16 13.08
N ALA A 253 -9.38 -27.92 13.59
CA ALA A 253 -10.40 -27.10 12.92
C ALA A 253 -10.74 -27.49 11.47
N VAL A 254 -10.62 -28.78 11.11
CA VAL A 254 -10.71 -29.32 9.74
C VAL A 254 -11.78 -28.65 8.87
N GLY A 255 -13.05 -28.69 9.28
CA GLY A 255 -14.17 -28.12 8.52
C GLY A 255 -14.25 -26.58 8.49
N ALA A 256 -13.52 -25.89 9.37
CA ALA A 256 -13.32 -24.44 9.27
C ALA A 256 -12.12 -24.11 8.35
N THR A 257 -11.13 -25.00 8.28
CA THR A 257 -9.95 -24.85 7.43
C THR A 257 -10.32 -24.93 5.95
N ASP A 258 -11.29 -25.78 5.58
CA ASP A 258 -11.89 -25.86 4.23
C ASP A 258 -12.34 -24.47 3.66
N SER A 259 -12.60 -23.46 4.51
CA SER A 259 -12.96 -22.10 4.05
C SER A 259 -11.84 -21.37 3.28
N ILE A 260 -10.57 -21.78 3.42
CA ILE A 260 -9.45 -21.19 2.69
C ILE A 260 -9.58 -21.39 1.17
N ASP A 261 -10.24 -22.47 0.74
CA ASP A 261 -10.47 -22.86 -0.67
C ASP A 261 -11.47 -21.95 -1.40
N SER A 262 -12.07 -20.98 -0.70
CA SER A 262 -12.74 -19.84 -1.34
C SER A 262 -11.84 -19.08 -2.32
N ARG A 263 -10.51 -19.25 -2.24
CA ARG A 263 -9.51 -18.77 -3.22
C ARG A 263 -9.47 -19.56 -4.52
N PHE A 264 -10.08 -20.74 -4.59
CA PHE A 264 -10.12 -21.57 -5.80
C PHE A 264 -11.53 -21.63 -6.41
N GLU A 265 -12.56 -21.64 -5.58
CA GLU A 265 -13.95 -21.89 -6.01
C GLU A 265 -14.89 -20.68 -5.78
N GLY A 266 -14.44 -19.67 -5.03
CA GLY A 266 -15.28 -18.59 -4.53
C GLY A 266 -16.22 -19.04 -3.41
N LYS A 267 -16.76 -18.09 -2.64
CA LYS A 267 -17.70 -18.39 -1.55
C LYS A 267 -18.56 -17.18 -1.20
N THR A 268 -19.86 -17.37 -0.96
CA THR A 268 -20.70 -16.35 -0.33
C THR A 268 -20.81 -16.61 1.17
N LEU A 269 -20.52 -15.60 1.98
CA LEU A 269 -20.60 -15.64 3.45
C LEU A 269 -21.32 -14.37 3.93
N ASP A 270 -22.36 -14.52 4.76
CA ASP A 270 -23.19 -13.42 5.28
C ASP A 270 -23.71 -12.40 4.24
N GLY A 271 -23.92 -12.87 3.00
CA GLY A 271 -24.37 -12.03 1.88
C GLY A 271 -23.24 -11.29 1.13
N VAL A 272 -22.00 -11.40 1.59
CA VAL A 272 -20.80 -10.92 0.89
C VAL A 272 -20.25 -12.05 0.02
N TYR A 273 -19.97 -11.76 -1.26
CA TYR A 273 -19.32 -12.71 -2.17
C TYR A 273 -17.81 -12.49 -2.17
N TYR A 274 -17.07 -13.57 -1.92
CA TYR A 274 -15.62 -13.63 -1.99
C TYR A 274 -15.26 -14.40 -3.27
N PRO A 275 -14.73 -13.73 -4.31
CA PRO A 275 -14.45 -14.35 -5.60
C PRO A 275 -13.27 -15.33 -5.51
N PRO A 276 -13.15 -16.31 -6.43
CA PRO A 276 -11.93 -17.10 -6.58
C PRO A 276 -10.75 -16.20 -6.99
N ASP A 277 -9.54 -16.73 -6.87
CA ASP A 277 -8.35 -16.15 -7.49
C ASP A 277 -8.47 -16.22 -9.03
N LEU A 278 -7.85 -15.28 -9.75
CA LEU A 278 -7.75 -15.34 -11.21
C LEU A 278 -7.03 -16.61 -11.69
N ILE A 279 -6.00 -17.08 -10.96
CA ILE A 279 -5.19 -18.25 -11.32
C ILE A 279 -5.40 -19.35 -10.28
N THR A 280 -6.29 -20.30 -10.59
CA THR A 280 -6.66 -21.43 -9.73
C THR A 280 -5.86 -22.71 -10.00
N THR A 281 -4.81 -22.65 -10.80
CA THR A 281 -3.95 -23.80 -11.17
C THR A 281 -3.31 -24.45 -9.94
N GLU A 282 -3.27 -25.78 -9.91
CA GLU A 282 -2.69 -26.60 -8.84
C GLU A 282 -1.51 -27.44 -9.35
N PRO A 283 -0.54 -27.82 -8.50
CA PRO A 283 0.56 -28.71 -8.86
C PRO A 283 0.06 -30.12 -9.20
N SER A 284 0.79 -30.80 -10.09
CA SER A 284 0.55 -32.21 -10.42
C SER A 284 1.89 -32.96 -10.45
N PRO A 285 2.14 -33.95 -9.57
CA PRO A 285 1.26 -34.42 -8.50
C PRO A 285 1.07 -33.37 -7.40
N ASN A 286 0.00 -33.54 -6.62
CA ASN A 286 -0.25 -32.71 -5.44
C ASN A 286 0.84 -32.88 -4.37
N ILE A 287 1.05 -31.82 -3.60
CA ILE A 287 1.99 -31.76 -2.50
C ILE A 287 1.40 -32.45 -1.27
N THR A 288 2.25 -33.20 -0.58
CA THR A 288 2.00 -33.89 0.69
C THR A 288 3.25 -33.76 1.56
N THR A 289 3.12 -34.01 2.85
CA THR A 289 4.25 -34.16 3.79
C THR A 289 5.29 -35.17 3.29
N ASP A 290 4.84 -36.29 2.70
CA ASP A 290 5.70 -37.35 2.17
C ASP A 290 6.56 -36.92 0.95
N ASN A 291 6.09 -35.98 0.11
CA ASN A 291 6.76 -35.58 -1.13
C ASN A 291 7.25 -34.11 -1.16
N LEU A 292 7.10 -33.36 -0.07
CA LEU A 292 7.47 -31.94 0.00
C LEU A 292 8.95 -31.69 -0.35
N ALA A 293 9.86 -32.53 0.12
CA ALA A 293 11.28 -32.44 -0.19
C ALA A 293 11.58 -32.67 -1.69
N GLU A 294 10.89 -33.65 -2.31
CA GLU A 294 11.00 -33.91 -3.75
C GLU A 294 10.40 -32.77 -4.58
N HIS A 295 9.29 -32.18 -4.12
CA HIS A 295 8.68 -31.01 -4.74
C HIS A 295 9.64 -29.79 -4.70
N ASN A 296 10.25 -29.51 -3.55
CA ASN A 296 11.21 -28.42 -3.41
C ASN A 296 12.44 -28.64 -4.29
N ALA A 297 13.03 -29.84 -4.29
CA ALA A 297 14.18 -30.20 -5.12
C ALA A 297 13.88 -30.32 -6.64
N SER A 298 12.60 -30.35 -7.05
CA SER A 298 12.22 -30.49 -8.46
C SER A 298 12.54 -29.25 -9.28
N THR A 299 13.26 -29.46 -10.38
CA THR A 299 13.60 -28.45 -11.40
C THR A 299 12.73 -28.57 -12.67
N ALA A 300 11.52 -29.13 -12.56
CA ALA A 300 10.66 -29.38 -13.71
C ALA A 300 10.05 -28.09 -14.29
N ASP A 301 10.03 -27.96 -15.62
CA ASP A 301 9.50 -26.77 -16.32
C ASP A 301 8.00 -26.53 -16.10
N ASP A 302 7.26 -27.54 -15.61
CA ASP A 302 5.85 -27.47 -15.25
C ASP A 302 5.58 -27.33 -13.74
N LYS A 303 6.60 -27.38 -12.87
CA LYS A 303 6.47 -27.11 -11.42
C LYS A 303 5.80 -25.76 -11.21
N LEU A 304 4.63 -25.73 -10.58
CA LEU A 304 3.98 -24.48 -10.20
C LEU A 304 4.84 -23.79 -9.14
N THR A 305 5.19 -22.52 -9.39
CA THR A 305 5.90 -21.66 -8.43
C THR A 305 5.23 -20.29 -8.36
N TYR A 306 5.53 -19.51 -7.32
CA TYR A 306 5.05 -18.14 -7.18
C TYR A 306 5.39 -17.30 -8.41
N ASN A 307 6.60 -17.42 -8.95
CA ASN A 307 7.01 -16.68 -10.16
C ASN A 307 6.16 -17.02 -11.40
N LYS A 308 5.70 -18.28 -11.56
CA LYS A 308 4.77 -18.65 -12.64
C LYS A 308 3.36 -18.16 -12.36
N TYR A 309 2.90 -18.21 -11.11
CA TYR A 309 1.64 -17.62 -10.69
C TYR A 309 1.60 -16.10 -10.93
N LEU A 310 2.67 -15.38 -10.58
CA LEU A 310 2.87 -13.95 -10.83
C LEU A 310 2.77 -13.62 -12.33
N ALA A 311 3.50 -14.36 -13.18
CA ALA A 311 3.48 -14.16 -14.62
C ALA A 311 2.09 -14.43 -15.22
N ASN A 312 1.43 -15.53 -14.83
CA ASN A 312 0.10 -15.88 -15.30
C ASN A 312 -0.97 -14.86 -14.83
N THR A 313 -0.85 -14.36 -13.59
CA THR A 313 -1.77 -13.36 -13.03
C THR A 313 -1.62 -12.02 -13.76
N LYS A 314 -0.38 -11.57 -14.01
CA LYS A 314 -0.12 -10.37 -14.84
C LYS A 314 -0.73 -10.53 -16.25
N ALA A 315 -0.46 -11.64 -16.93
CA ALA A 315 -1.04 -11.91 -18.26
C ALA A 315 -2.58 -11.97 -18.26
N CYS A 316 -3.20 -12.46 -17.19
CA CYS A 316 -4.66 -12.46 -17.03
C CYS A 316 -5.22 -11.04 -16.78
N LEU A 317 -4.50 -10.18 -16.07
CA LEU A 317 -4.90 -8.78 -15.85
C LEU A 317 -4.89 -7.96 -17.15
N ASP A 318 -4.02 -8.29 -18.10
CA ASP A 318 -3.97 -7.68 -19.44
C ASP A 318 -5.06 -8.24 -20.39
N ASP A 319 -5.62 -9.41 -20.07
CA ASP A 319 -6.65 -10.09 -20.87
C ASP A 319 -8.09 -9.80 -20.37
N LYS A 320 -8.86 -9.11 -21.21
CA LYS A 320 -10.27 -8.76 -20.92
C LYS A 320 -11.16 -10.00 -20.77
N ASP A 321 -10.87 -11.09 -21.47
CA ASP A 321 -11.66 -12.32 -21.37
C ASP A 321 -11.41 -13.01 -20.02
N CYS A 322 -10.17 -12.98 -19.52
CA CYS A 322 -9.79 -13.51 -18.21
C CYS A 322 -10.44 -12.73 -17.06
N LEU A 323 -10.39 -11.38 -17.11
CA LEU A 323 -11.07 -10.50 -16.14
C LEU A 323 -12.60 -10.70 -16.10
N SER A 324 -13.23 -11.08 -17.22
CA SER A 324 -14.68 -11.27 -17.31
C SER A 324 -15.22 -12.44 -16.47
N GLY A 325 -14.35 -13.34 -16.00
CA GLY A 325 -14.70 -14.48 -15.15
C GLY A 325 -15.09 -14.12 -13.71
N GLY A 326 -14.85 -12.88 -13.26
CA GLY A 326 -15.26 -12.43 -11.92
C GLY A 326 -14.39 -12.95 -10.76
N GLY A 327 -13.15 -13.36 -11.05
CA GLY A 327 -12.11 -13.60 -10.03
C GLY A 327 -11.44 -12.30 -9.55
N ALA A 328 -10.68 -12.38 -8.46
CA ALA A 328 -9.78 -11.31 -8.01
C ALA A 328 -8.32 -11.77 -8.06
N ALA A 329 -7.39 -10.84 -8.29
CA ALA A 329 -5.97 -11.17 -8.29
C ALA A 329 -5.45 -11.43 -6.87
N TRP A 330 -4.24 -11.98 -6.76
CA TRP A 330 -3.42 -12.02 -5.54
C TRP A 330 -4.01 -12.74 -4.30
N ARG A 331 -5.24 -13.26 -4.35
CA ARG A 331 -5.91 -13.90 -3.21
C ARG A 331 -5.12 -15.06 -2.62
N ARG A 332 -4.33 -15.76 -3.45
CA ARG A 332 -3.45 -16.88 -3.05
C ARG A 332 -2.15 -16.45 -2.37
N VAL A 333 -1.84 -15.16 -2.29
CA VAL A 333 -0.75 -14.63 -1.45
C VAL A 333 -1.27 -14.50 -0.02
N LEU A 334 -0.69 -15.28 0.90
CA LEU A 334 -1.17 -15.41 2.27
C LEU A 334 -0.27 -14.66 3.25
N PRO A 335 -0.77 -13.61 3.95
CA PRO A 335 -0.10 -13.02 5.10
C PRO A 335 -0.22 -13.92 6.34
N VAL A 336 0.91 -14.49 6.76
CA VAL A 336 1.06 -15.44 7.87
C VAL A 336 1.96 -14.80 8.94
N PRO A 337 1.51 -14.62 10.20
CA PRO A 337 2.38 -14.14 11.27
C PRO A 337 3.49 -15.14 11.56
N ILE A 338 4.69 -14.62 11.74
CA ILE A 338 5.87 -15.36 12.14
C ILE A 338 6.10 -15.06 13.63
N LEU A 339 6.21 -16.12 14.41
CA LEU A 339 6.13 -16.10 15.86
C LEU A 339 7.45 -16.50 16.50
N ASP A 340 7.80 -15.80 17.59
CA ASP A 340 8.83 -16.28 18.50
C ASP A 340 8.29 -17.50 19.28
N CYS A 341 8.66 -18.68 18.79
CA CYS A 341 8.31 -19.95 19.40
C CYS A 341 9.33 -20.44 20.44
N ASP A 342 10.49 -19.78 20.57
CA ASP A 342 11.55 -20.15 21.51
C ASP A 342 11.33 -19.52 22.89
N SER A 343 10.76 -18.30 22.95
CA SER A 343 10.37 -17.68 24.22
C SER A 343 9.03 -18.18 24.79
N ALA A 344 8.21 -18.86 23.97
CA ALA A 344 6.88 -19.31 24.35
C ALA A 344 6.89 -20.56 25.26
N PHE A 345 6.12 -20.54 26.35
CA PHE A 345 5.99 -21.70 27.24
C PHE A 345 5.02 -22.74 26.66
N LYS A 346 5.56 -23.75 25.96
CA LYS A 346 4.78 -24.80 25.29
C LYS A 346 4.18 -25.84 26.25
N ALA A 347 3.08 -25.47 26.93
CA ALA A 347 2.22 -26.40 27.68
C ALA A 347 0.80 -26.42 27.10
N GLY A 348 0.17 -27.61 27.08
CA GLY A 348 -1.05 -27.85 26.31
C GLY A 348 -2.23 -26.94 26.69
N GLY A 349 -2.90 -26.41 25.66
CA GLY A 349 -3.90 -25.35 25.76
C GLY A 349 -3.63 -24.27 24.71
N LYS A 350 -4.26 -23.11 24.88
CA LYS A 350 -3.82 -21.90 24.18
C LYS A 350 -2.46 -21.47 24.73
N ILE A 351 -1.54 -21.16 23.84
CA ILE A 351 -0.20 -20.68 24.14
C ILE A 351 -0.09 -19.28 23.54
N GLU A 352 0.41 -18.34 24.33
CA GLU A 352 0.70 -16.97 23.91
C GLU A 352 2.08 -16.93 23.23
N PHE A 353 2.14 -16.30 22.05
CA PHE A 353 3.36 -16.10 21.27
C PHE A 353 3.54 -14.63 20.90
N ASN A 354 4.78 -14.13 20.82
CA ASN A 354 5.05 -12.80 20.28
C ASN A 354 5.16 -12.85 18.74
N VAL A 355 4.66 -11.83 18.07
CA VAL A 355 4.72 -11.71 16.60
C VAL A 355 5.98 -10.95 16.18
N ASN A 356 6.97 -11.64 15.64
CA ASN A 356 8.24 -11.04 15.23
C ASN A 356 8.18 -10.41 13.83
N SER A 357 7.43 -11.02 12.92
CA SER A 357 7.21 -10.47 11.57
C SER A 357 5.97 -11.08 10.90
N ILE A 358 5.71 -10.72 9.64
CA ILE A 358 4.66 -11.33 8.83
C ILE A 358 5.31 -11.83 7.53
N GLY A 359 5.19 -13.12 7.26
CA GLY A 359 5.69 -13.79 6.07
C GLY A 359 4.61 -13.95 5.01
N CYS A 360 5.02 -13.87 3.74
CA CYS A 360 4.13 -13.96 2.59
C CYS A 360 4.31 -15.32 1.93
N PHE A 361 3.24 -16.12 1.90
CA PHE A 361 3.27 -17.47 1.36
C PHE A 361 2.28 -17.60 0.20
N PHE A 362 2.76 -18.05 -0.97
CA PHE A 362 1.88 -18.40 -2.09
C PHE A 362 1.24 -19.77 -1.85
N MET A 363 -0.08 -19.80 -1.63
CA MET A 363 -0.87 -21.02 -1.45
C MET A 363 -0.84 -21.88 -2.73
N THR A 364 -0.20 -23.04 -2.68
CA THR A 364 0.11 -23.83 -3.88
C THR A 364 -1.06 -24.69 -4.39
N GLN A 365 -1.93 -25.18 -3.50
CA GLN A 365 -3.03 -26.08 -3.82
C GLN A 365 -4.19 -25.93 -2.82
N ARG A 366 -5.38 -26.47 -3.15
CA ARG A 366 -6.50 -26.55 -2.20
C ARG A 366 -6.16 -27.36 -0.95
N TYR A 367 -6.81 -27.00 0.14
CA TYR A 367 -6.82 -27.77 1.36
C TYR A 367 -7.48 -29.14 1.14
N SER A 368 -7.17 -30.10 2.01
CA SER A 368 -7.89 -31.38 2.02
C SER A 368 -8.07 -31.91 3.42
N SER A 369 -9.34 -32.08 3.79
CA SER A 369 -9.78 -32.67 5.06
C SER A 369 -9.49 -34.18 5.19
N SER A 370 -8.76 -34.81 4.26
CA SER A 370 -8.47 -36.25 4.26
C SER A 370 -7.21 -36.61 5.07
N GLN A 371 -7.30 -37.57 6.00
CA GLN A 371 -6.17 -38.10 6.79
C GLN A 371 -5.49 -39.36 6.18
N SER A 372 -5.87 -39.80 4.98
CA SER A 372 -5.30 -41.03 4.41
C SER A 372 -3.99 -40.76 3.65
N ASN A 373 -2.93 -41.50 3.99
CA ASN A 373 -1.66 -41.49 3.25
C ASN A 373 -1.90 -41.67 1.74
N GLY A 374 -1.19 -40.91 0.91
CA GLY A 374 -1.33 -40.93 -0.55
C GLY A 374 -2.55 -40.16 -1.10
N LYS A 375 -3.19 -39.29 -0.31
CA LYS A 375 -4.15 -38.28 -0.79
C LYS A 375 -3.61 -36.87 -0.56
N LEU A 376 -4.23 -35.89 -1.23
CA LEU A 376 -3.98 -34.45 -1.07
C LEU A 376 -3.72 -34.09 0.40
N GLY A 377 -2.55 -33.50 0.66
CA GLY A 377 -2.24 -32.64 1.80
C GLY A 377 -2.47 -33.09 3.25
N GLN A 378 -3.00 -34.28 3.59
CA GLN A 378 -3.10 -34.80 4.97
C GLN A 378 -3.69 -33.83 6.05
N GLN A 379 -4.67 -32.97 5.72
CA GLN A 379 -5.19 -31.89 6.61
C GLN A 379 -4.24 -30.72 6.87
N SER A 380 -3.24 -30.56 6.02
CA SER A 380 -2.25 -29.49 6.01
C SER A 380 -2.49 -28.46 4.91
N ILE A 381 -1.90 -27.27 5.05
CA ILE A 381 -1.83 -26.25 3.98
C ILE A 381 -0.36 -26.04 3.63
N PHE A 382 -0.06 -25.95 2.33
CA PHE A 382 1.28 -25.72 1.80
C PHE A 382 1.37 -24.34 1.14
N GLY A 383 2.48 -23.66 1.35
CA GLY A 383 2.75 -22.36 0.76
C GLY A 383 4.22 -22.17 0.41
N GLU A 384 4.50 -21.62 -0.78
CA GLU A 384 5.84 -21.19 -1.19
C GLU A 384 6.17 -19.86 -0.52
N PHE A 385 7.26 -19.78 0.22
CA PHE A 385 7.69 -18.53 0.86
C PHE A 385 8.19 -17.53 -0.19
N ILE A 386 7.66 -16.31 -0.15
CA ILE A 386 7.97 -15.25 -1.12
C ILE A 386 9.00 -14.29 -0.51
N ASN A 387 8.63 -13.63 0.59
CA ASN A 387 9.43 -12.68 1.38
C ASN A 387 8.59 -12.29 2.62
N HIS A 388 8.99 -11.26 3.36
CA HIS A 388 8.09 -10.49 4.23
C HIS A 388 6.85 -9.98 3.47
N CYS A 389 5.74 -9.91 4.18
CA CYS A 389 4.42 -9.78 3.55
C CYS A 389 3.81 -8.40 3.60
N SER A 390 2.82 -8.26 2.72
CA SER A 390 2.07 -7.06 2.49
C SER A 390 0.53 -7.31 2.60
N VAL A 391 -0.16 -6.65 3.56
CA VAL A 391 -1.63 -6.36 3.73
C VAL A 391 -2.02 -4.84 3.74
N VAL A 392 -2.87 -4.28 2.86
CA VAL A 392 -3.27 -2.84 2.95
C VAL A 392 -4.43 -2.67 3.96
N GLU A 393 -4.58 -1.50 4.61
CA GLU A 393 -5.82 -1.18 5.35
C GLU A 393 -7.03 -1.20 4.40
N GLY A 394 -7.94 -2.16 4.60
CA GLY A 394 -9.18 -2.31 3.82
C GLY A 394 -10.20 -1.19 4.07
N GLY A 395 -9.92 -0.02 3.51
CA GLY A 395 -10.81 1.15 3.50
C GLY A 395 -11.96 0.99 2.50
N ALA A 396 -12.98 0.22 2.90
CA ALA A 396 -14.19 -0.10 2.14
C ALA A 396 -13.97 -0.95 0.87
N THR A 397 -14.43 -2.21 0.94
CA THR A 397 -14.66 -3.16 -0.17
C THR A 397 -13.45 -3.67 -0.97
N ASP A 398 -12.24 -3.18 -0.76
CA ASP A 398 -11.06 -3.74 -1.44
C ASP A 398 -10.52 -4.99 -0.74
N THR A 399 -10.26 -6.06 -1.50
CA THR A 399 -9.90 -7.40 -1.00
C THR A 399 -8.43 -7.79 -1.25
N ASP A 400 -7.61 -6.85 -1.71
CA ASP A 400 -6.20 -7.07 -2.07
C ASP A 400 -5.24 -6.90 -0.87
N THR A 401 -4.18 -7.71 -0.87
CA THR A 401 -3.16 -7.83 0.18
C THR A 401 -1.89 -7.01 -0.19
N GLY A 402 -1.51 -5.94 0.55
CA GLY A 402 -0.37 -5.06 0.18
C GLY A 402 0.33 -4.05 1.16
N ILE A 403 0.48 -4.25 2.49
CA ILE A 403 1.43 -3.53 3.39
C ILE A 403 2.84 -3.63 2.83
N THR A 404 3.21 -2.55 2.21
CA THR A 404 3.43 -1.41 3.08
C THR A 404 2.36 -0.37 2.77
N ARG A 405 1.87 0.36 3.76
CA ARG A 405 0.97 1.47 3.47
C ARG A 405 1.84 2.50 2.78
N ILE A 406 1.57 2.80 1.51
CA ILE A 406 2.23 3.94 0.88
C ILE A 406 1.69 5.20 1.55
N VAL A 407 2.57 5.93 2.22
CA VAL A 407 2.27 7.18 2.92
C VAL A 407 3.16 8.30 2.40
N LEU A 408 2.73 9.53 2.66
CA LEU A 408 3.51 10.72 2.41
C LEU A 408 4.44 10.97 3.59
N PHE A 409 5.73 11.09 3.30
CA PHE A 409 6.77 11.52 4.22
C PHE A 409 7.04 13.01 4.06
N LYS A 410 7.59 13.62 5.11
CA LYS A 410 8.09 14.98 5.04
C LYS A 410 9.41 15.00 4.26
N ASP A 411 9.45 15.69 3.12
CA ASP A 411 10.67 15.81 2.31
C ASP A 411 11.86 16.34 3.13
N PRO A 412 12.94 15.55 3.34
CA PRO A 412 14.12 15.97 4.09
C PRO A 412 14.86 17.15 3.44
N ASN A 413 14.71 17.31 2.13
CA ASN A 413 15.35 18.34 1.32
C ASN A 413 14.35 19.43 0.88
N THR A 414 13.36 19.77 1.73
CA THR A 414 12.21 20.63 1.38
C THR A 414 12.63 21.89 0.61
N VAL A 415 12.28 21.98 -0.68
CA VAL A 415 12.61 23.15 -1.53
C VAL A 415 11.52 24.23 -1.39
N GLY A 416 11.28 24.62 -0.15
CA GLY A 416 10.23 25.54 0.25
C GLY A 416 10.38 25.89 1.73
N GLY A 417 10.94 27.07 1.99
CA GLY A 417 11.14 27.56 3.36
C GLY A 417 9.84 27.69 4.16
N SER A 418 9.99 27.59 5.48
CA SER A 418 9.04 27.93 6.53
C SER A 418 8.44 29.34 6.39
#